data_AF-A0A3D5H8F1-F1
#
_entry.id   AF-A0A3D5H8F1-F1
#
_cell.length_a   1.000
_cell.length_b   1.000
_cell.length_c   1.000
_cell.angle_alpha   90.00
_cell.angle_beta   90.00
_cell.angle_gamma   90.00
#
_symmetry.space_group_name_H-M   'P 1'
#
loop_
_entity.id
_entity.type
_entity.pdbx_description
1 polymer ?
#
loop_
_entity_poly.entity_id
_entity_poly.type
_entity_poly.pdbx_seq_one_letter_code
_entity_poly.pdbx_strand_id
1 'polypeptide(L)'
;MKGVKHYRSDSGFHCIRVHYSADPEKDPLTVAGAAWFAKAIEGYPGGVKSSAWRQEMEIDWDSTGGELVFPQLSEYEEDIVIRPFTVPESWALYASFDFGHRNPSSFHVYAIDHDGDIWVIWEYYRAGVGYRKTAQSIRACPHWDAIQYMPIADPSIWAENQQNPNGGVDAPMKSIAQLFAELPESEQIFFAPGKKGGDITIAEKINGNLWEVPDIAARPHDWKFKPRLHIFATCPMMIWELRKIRYKDWSATMQEQRNIQEEIVDRDNHAFDDLKMFLTLFFTAPEQMKEPKFVKLKQIDPVSYEEWKRVDDMHRMGPKDGRGMGEFE
;
A
#
# COMPACT_ATOMS: atom_id res chain seq x y z
N MET A 1 38.40 9.03 12.03
CA MET A 1 38.77 9.79 10.81
C MET A 1 37.52 10.43 10.26
N LYS A 2 37.55 11.71 9.86
CA LYS A 2 36.37 12.39 9.29
C LYS A 2 35.89 11.60 8.07
N GLY A 3 34.58 11.47 7.87
CA GLY A 3 34.01 10.76 6.71
C GLY A 3 34.17 9.24 6.69
N VAL A 4 34.80 8.60 7.68
CA VAL A 4 34.96 7.14 7.75
C VAL A 4 34.13 6.55 8.89
N LYS A 5 33.28 5.58 8.59
CA LYS A 5 32.48 4.84 9.59
C LYS A 5 32.73 3.34 9.47
N HIS A 6 33.00 2.70 10.59
CA HIS A 6 33.15 1.25 10.71
C HIS A 6 31.87 0.64 11.25
N TYR A 7 31.45 -0.50 10.72
CA TYR A 7 30.33 -1.27 11.25
C TYR A 7 30.51 -2.75 10.93
N ARG A 8 29.77 -3.61 11.65
CA ARG A 8 29.62 -5.03 11.28
C ARG A 8 28.28 -5.21 10.57
N SER A 9 28.28 -5.92 9.46
CA SER A 9 27.03 -6.33 8.82
C SER A 9 26.37 -7.46 9.62
N ASP A 10 25.08 -7.68 9.37
CA ASP A 10 24.31 -8.76 10.00
C ASP A 10 24.86 -10.15 9.67
N SER A 11 25.57 -10.28 8.55
CA SER A 11 26.29 -11.50 8.16
C SER A 11 27.69 -11.62 8.79
N GLY A 12 28.06 -10.72 9.70
CA GLY A 12 29.31 -10.77 10.46
C GLY A 12 30.54 -10.17 9.77
N PHE A 13 30.40 -9.56 8.58
CA PHE A 13 31.51 -8.91 7.89
C PHE A 13 31.85 -7.57 8.51
N HIS A 14 33.14 -7.25 8.57
CA HIS A 14 33.59 -5.91 8.94
C HIS A 14 33.51 -5.00 7.70
N CYS A 15 32.68 -3.98 7.79
CA CYS A 15 32.41 -3.03 6.71
C CYS A 15 32.95 -1.65 7.07
N ILE A 16 33.46 -0.95 6.05
CA ILE A 16 33.96 0.41 6.16
C ILE A 16 33.21 1.26 5.15
N ARG A 17 32.46 2.26 5.63
CA ARG A 17 31.86 3.31 4.79
C ARG A 17 32.85 4.47 4.72
N VAL A 18 33.21 4.86 3.50
CA VAL A 18 34.13 5.98 3.23
C VAL A 18 33.39 7.03 2.41
N HIS A 19 33.13 8.18 3.04
CA HIS A 19 32.55 9.36 2.42
C HIS A 19 33.64 10.23 1.77
N TYR A 20 33.34 10.99 0.71
CA TYR A 20 34.34 11.82 0.03
C TYR A 20 35.00 12.85 0.95
N SER A 21 34.31 13.29 2.01
CA SER A 21 34.87 14.17 3.05
C SER A 21 35.97 13.51 3.91
N ALA A 22 36.30 12.24 3.69
CA ALA A 22 37.46 11.58 4.29
C ALA A 22 38.77 11.98 3.62
N ASP A 23 38.71 12.49 2.38
CA ASP A 23 39.84 12.97 1.61
C ASP A 23 39.91 14.51 1.74
N PRO A 24 40.97 15.08 2.35
CA PRO A 24 41.13 16.53 2.47
C PRO A 24 41.11 17.29 1.14
N GLU A 25 41.45 16.64 0.01
CA GLU A 25 41.37 17.27 -1.32
C GLU A 25 39.96 17.28 -1.90
N LYS A 26 38.99 16.64 -1.23
CA LYS A 26 37.58 16.54 -1.63
C LYS A 26 36.62 17.05 -0.56
N ASP A 27 37.12 17.38 0.63
CA ASP A 27 36.35 17.93 1.73
C ASP A 27 35.94 19.38 1.42
N PRO A 28 34.63 19.69 1.30
CA PRO A 28 34.14 21.02 0.92
C PRO A 28 34.51 22.13 1.92
N LEU A 29 34.92 21.77 3.14
CA LEU A 29 35.40 22.72 4.15
C LEU A 29 36.86 23.14 3.94
N THR A 30 37.56 22.57 2.96
CA THR A 30 38.93 22.95 2.60
C THR A 30 38.95 23.75 1.30
N VAL A 31 39.99 24.57 1.10
CA VAL A 31 40.14 25.37 -0.13
C VAL A 31 40.29 24.49 -1.37
N ALA A 32 41.02 23.37 -1.27
CA ALA A 32 41.20 22.43 -2.37
C ALA A 32 39.92 21.63 -2.65
N GLY A 33 39.25 21.12 -1.61
CA GLY A 33 38.02 20.35 -1.75
C GLY A 33 36.81 21.15 -2.19
N ALA A 34 36.74 22.44 -1.89
CA ALA A 34 35.67 23.31 -2.41
C ALA A 34 35.69 23.42 -3.95
N ALA A 35 36.89 23.51 -4.56
CA ALA A 35 37.05 23.55 -6.00
C ALA A 35 36.69 22.20 -6.65
N TRP A 36 37.09 21.08 -6.02
CA TRP A 36 36.68 19.75 -6.46
C TRP A 36 35.17 19.57 -6.37
N PHE A 37 34.55 19.97 -5.26
CA PHE A 37 33.11 19.84 -5.01
C PHE A 37 32.29 20.61 -6.05
N ALA A 38 32.68 21.86 -6.37
CA ALA A 38 32.03 22.65 -7.40
C ALA A 38 32.07 21.97 -8.78
N LYS A 39 33.24 21.41 -9.16
CA LYS A 39 33.41 20.68 -10.42
C LYS A 39 32.67 19.33 -10.43
N ALA A 40 32.63 18.64 -9.30
CA ALA A 40 31.95 17.36 -9.19
C ALA A 40 30.44 17.54 -9.40
N ILE A 41 29.84 18.59 -8.81
CA ILE A 41 28.40 18.91 -8.94
C ILE A 41 27.97 19.12 -10.38
N GLU A 42 28.82 19.69 -11.24
CA GLU A 42 28.51 19.92 -12.67
C GLU A 42 28.19 18.62 -13.43
N GLY A 43 28.73 17.48 -12.97
CA GLY A 43 28.45 16.16 -13.54
C GLY A 43 27.11 15.55 -13.12
N TYR A 44 26.37 16.19 -12.22
CA TYR A 44 25.10 15.70 -11.69
C TYR A 44 23.97 16.69 -12.03
N PRO A 45 23.10 16.39 -13.01
CA PRO A 45 21.89 17.18 -13.27
C PRO A 45 21.04 17.31 -11.99
N GLY A 46 20.74 18.54 -11.56
CA GLY A 46 20.08 18.81 -10.26
C GLY A 46 21.05 18.98 -9.07
N GLY A 47 22.35 18.86 -9.30
CA GLY A 47 23.43 19.13 -8.35
C GLY A 47 23.31 18.35 -7.04
N VAL A 48 23.61 18.99 -5.91
CA VAL A 48 23.56 18.36 -4.57
C VAL A 48 22.18 17.85 -4.16
N LYS A 49 21.12 18.34 -4.81
CA LYS A 49 19.73 17.92 -4.53
C LYS A 49 19.32 16.70 -5.36
N SER A 50 20.09 16.34 -6.38
CA SER A 50 19.80 15.20 -7.26
C SER A 50 19.82 13.88 -6.48
N SER A 51 19.01 12.93 -6.92
CA SER A 51 18.99 11.55 -6.41
C SER A 51 20.33 10.85 -6.64
N ALA A 52 20.97 11.09 -7.79
CA ALA A 52 22.28 10.57 -8.13
C ALA A 52 23.39 11.10 -7.21
N TRP A 53 23.43 12.41 -6.92
CA TRP A 53 24.39 12.97 -5.96
C TRP A 53 24.18 12.40 -4.56
N ARG A 54 22.93 12.35 -4.10
CA ARG A 54 22.61 11.80 -2.77
C ARG A 54 23.00 10.33 -2.66
N GLN A 55 22.73 9.53 -3.68
CA GLN A 55 23.07 8.11 -3.70
C GLN A 55 24.58 7.88 -3.68
N GLU A 56 25.29 8.50 -4.62
CA GLU A 56 26.70 8.21 -4.87
C GLU A 56 27.61 8.96 -3.90
N MET A 57 27.33 10.23 -3.67
CA MET A 57 28.22 11.14 -2.95
C MET A 57 27.86 11.19 -1.47
N GLU A 58 26.58 11.35 -1.13
CA GLU A 58 26.13 11.36 0.28
C GLU A 58 25.93 9.95 0.85
N ILE A 59 25.98 8.92 0.00
CA ILE A 59 25.79 7.50 0.37
C ILE A 59 24.40 7.33 1.04
N ASP A 60 23.41 7.99 0.45
CA ASP A 60 21.99 7.88 0.78
C ASP A 60 21.41 6.66 0.04
N TRP A 61 21.44 5.50 0.68
CA TRP A 61 20.94 4.25 0.10
C TRP A 61 19.42 4.22 -0.13
N ASP A 62 18.70 5.23 0.36
CA ASP A 62 17.26 5.39 0.21
C ASP A 62 16.88 6.34 -0.95
N SER A 63 17.85 6.92 -1.65
CA SER A 63 17.61 7.90 -2.73
C SER A 63 17.28 7.28 -4.10
N THR A 64 16.97 5.98 -4.18
CA THR A 64 16.63 5.26 -5.43
C THR A 64 15.19 5.49 -5.94
N GLY A 65 14.57 6.63 -5.61
CA GLY A 65 13.24 6.97 -6.10
C GLY A 65 13.19 8.43 -6.52
N GLY A 66 12.30 8.72 -7.47
CA GLY A 66 11.97 10.06 -7.93
C GLY A 66 11.24 10.88 -6.87
N GLU A 67 10.35 11.76 -7.32
CA GLU A 67 9.59 12.64 -6.43
C GLU A 67 8.72 11.84 -5.45
N LEU A 68 8.45 12.43 -4.28
CA LEU A 68 7.50 11.85 -3.33
C LEU A 68 6.12 11.79 -3.98
N VAL A 69 5.40 10.68 -3.76
CA VAL A 69 4.01 10.58 -4.22
C VAL A 69 3.09 11.45 -3.36
N PHE A 70 3.41 11.60 -2.07
CA PHE A 70 2.61 12.31 -1.07
C PHE A 70 3.40 13.46 -0.39
N PRO A 71 3.86 14.47 -1.13
CA PRO A 71 4.62 15.58 -0.53
C PRO A 71 3.81 16.37 0.51
N GLN A 72 2.48 16.50 0.32
CA GLN A 72 1.57 17.22 1.21
C GLN A 72 1.52 16.62 2.61
N LEU A 73 1.79 15.31 2.77
CA LEU A 73 1.79 14.66 4.08
C LEU A 73 2.83 15.29 5.02
N SER A 74 3.97 15.74 4.50
CA SER A 74 5.01 16.40 5.31
C SER A 74 4.64 17.85 5.66
N GLU A 75 3.85 18.51 4.81
CA GLU A 75 3.45 19.91 5.00
C GLU A 75 2.26 20.03 5.96
N TYR A 76 1.32 19.10 5.88
CA TYR A 76 0.05 19.11 6.62
C TYR A 76 -0.09 17.92 7.57
N GLU A 77 1.04 17.44 8.11
CA GLU A 77 1.05 16.25 8.93
C GLU A 77 0.13 16.37 10.15
N GLU A 78 0.06 17.54 10.78
CA GLU A 78 -0.78 17.77 11.97
C GLU A 78 -2.28 17.69 11.67
N ASP A 79 -2.70 17.92 10.43
CA ASP A 79 -4.09 17.84 9.99
C ASP A 79 -4.46 16.44 9.43
N ILE A 80 -3.48 15.71 8.89
CA ILE A 80 -3.67 14.36 8.37
C ILE A 80 -3.51 13.31 9.48
N VAL A 81 -2.50 13.45 10.33
CA VAL A 81 -2.17 12.52 11.41
C VAL A 81 -2.82 12.97 12.71
N ILE A 82 -3.91 12.30 13.05
CA ILE A 82 -4.79 12.69 14.15
C ILE A 82 -4.53 11.82 15.40
N ARG A 83 -4.63 12.43 16.58
CA ARG A 83 -4.60 11.67 17.85
C ARG A 83 -5.78 10.69 17.87
N PRO A 84 -5.56 9.42 18.21
CA PRO A 84 -6.64 8.43 18.24
C PRO A 84 -7.75 8.84 19.20
N PHE A 85 -8.99 8.58 18.80
CA PHE A 85 -10.19 8.72 19.62
C PHE A 85 -11.07 7.49 19.48
N THR A 86 -12.05 7.35 20.37
CA THR A 86 -13.04 6.27 20.26
C THR A 86 -13.97 6.55 19.08
N VAL A 87 -13.85 5.72 18.04
CA VAL A 87 -14.68 5.81 16.84
C VAL A 87 -16.15 5.58 17.20
N PRO A 88 -17.08 6.48 16.83
CA PRO A 88 -18.50 6.29 17.08
C PRO A 88 -19.05 5.03 16.42
N GLU A 89 -19.90 4.28 17.12
CA GLU A 89 -20.55 3.05 16.60
C GLU A 89 -21.40 3.29 15.35
N SER A 90 -21.84 4.52 15.11
CA SER A 90 -22.61 4.89 13.93
C SER A 90 -21.79 4.94 12.63
N TRP A 91 -20.46 4.91 12.71
CA TRP A 91 -19.57 4.96 11.54
C TRP A 91 -19.42 3.58 10.91
N ALA A 92 -19.19 3.55 9.61
CA ALA A 92 -19.00 2.29 8.90
C ALA A 92 -17.54 1.86 8.96
N LEU A 93 -17.29 0.61 9.41
CA LEU A 93 -15.95 0.04 9.46
C LEU A 93 -15.73 -0.98 8.34
N TYR A 94 -14.56 -0.87 7.72
CA TYR A 94 -14.09 -1.72 6.65
C TYR A 94 -12.63 -2.11 6.90
N ALA A 95 -12.14 -3.10 6.16
CA ALA A 95 -10.75 -3.49 6.23
C ALA A 95 -10.23 -3.94 4.87
N SER A 96 -8.91 -3.85 4.71
CA SER A 96 -8.18 -4.46 3.61
C SER A 96 -6.96 -5.20 4.12
N PHE A 97 -6.36 -5.97 3.20
CA PHE A 97 -5.24 -6.84 3.47
C PHE A 97 -4.28 -6.91 2.27
N ASP A 98 -3.01 -6.63 2.50
CA ASP A 98 -1.90 -6.97 1.61
C ASP A 98 -1.04 -8.09 2.21
N PHE A 99 -0.91 -9.20 1.49
CA PHE A 99 -0.17 -10.37 1.96
C PHE A 99 1.28 -10.36 1.48
N GLY A 100 2.21 -10.05 2.39
CA GLY A 100 3.63 -10.36 2.23
C GLY A 100 4.03 -11.71 2.85
N HIS A 101 4.79 -12.52 2.10
CA HIS A 101 5.35 -13.77 2.60
C HIS A 101 6.69 -13.55 3.35
N ARG A 102 7.72 -13.08 2.64
CA ARG A 102 8.97 -12.58 3.25
C ARG A 102 8.88 -11.11 3.60
N ASN A 103 8.19 -10.37 2.73
CA ASN A 103 7.83 -8.98 2.94
C ASN A 103 6.73 -8.87 4.02
N PRO A 104 6.50 -7.68 4.59
CA PRO A 104 5.42 -7.45 5.53
C PRO A 104 4.04 -7.84 4.98
N SER A 105 3.22 -8.51 5.79
CA SER A 105 1.77 -8.47 5.60
C SER A 105 1.22 -7.20 6.27
N SER A 106 0.33 -6.51 5.57
CA SER A 106 -0.37 -5.31 6.03
C SER A 106 -1.86 -5.61 6.14
N PHE A 107 -2.49 -5.20 7.23
CA PHE A 107 -3.94 -5.20 7.40
C PHE A 107 -4.34 -3.93 8.12
N HIS A 108 -5.30 -3.20 7.58
CA HIS A 108 -5.77 -1.96 8.19
C HIS A 108 -7.28 -1.95 8.34
N VAL A 109 -7.75 -1.25 9.38
CA VAL A 109 -9.18 -0.95 9.58
C VAL A 109 -9.43 0.51 9.27
N TYR A 110 -10.46 0.75 8.47
CA TYR A 110 -10.86 2.05 7.99
C TYR A 110 -12.27 2.37 8.50
N ALA A 111 -12.45 3.54 9.09
CA ALA A 111 -13.76 4.07 9.43
C ALA A 111 -14.17 5.13 8.42
N ILE A 112 -15.46 5.16 8.07
CA ILE A 112 -16.07 6.22 7.28
C ILE A 112 -17.17 6.86 8.11
N ASP A 113 -17.10 8.17 8.31
CA ASP A 113 -18.12 8.93 9.03
C ASP A 113 -19.31 9.33 8.14
N HIS A 114 -20.27 10.06 8.71
CA HIS A 114 -21.49 10.47 7.99
C HIS A 114 -21.23 11.56 6.94
N ASP A 115 -20.13 12.30 7.05
CA ASP A 115 -19.73 13.31 6.09
C ASP A 115 -18.90 12.70 4.95
N GLY A 116 -18.49 11.43 5.09
CA GLY A 116 -17.71 10.67 4.13
C GLY A 116 -16.20 10.84 4.29
N ASP A 117 -15.75 11.35 5.44
CA ASP A 117 -14.33 11.38 5.76
C ASP A 117 -13.88 10.00 6.23
N ILE A 118 -12.63 9.68 5.87
CA ILE A 118 -12.01 8.37 5.99
C ILE A 118 -10.95 8.44 7.07
N TRP A 119 -10.96 7.44 7.93
CA TRP A 119 -10.07 7.37 9.07
C TRP A 119 -9.35 6.02 9.07
N VAL A 120 -8.02 6.00 9.03
CA VAL A 120 -7.22 4.80 9.24
C VAL A 120 -7.04 4.62 10.75
N ILE A 121 -7.80 3.71 11.36
CA ILE A 121 -7.98 3.67 12.83
C ILE A 121 -7.16 2.59 13.53
N TRP A 122 -6.77 1.55 12.80
CA TRP A 122 -5.98 0.43 13.33
C TRP A 122 -5.13 -0.21 12.24
N GLU A 123 -3.96 -0.71 12.62
CA GLU A 123 -3.08 -1.45 11.71
C GLU A 123 -2.47 -2.71 12.34
N TYR A 124 -2.27 -3.70 11.48
CA TYR A 124 -1.34 -4.79 11.67
C TYR A 124 -0.32 -4.75 10.53
N TYR A 125 0.96 -4.75 10.88
CA TYR A 125 2.04 -4.69 9.90
C TYR A 125 3.25 -5.48 10.41
N ARG A 126 3.50 -6.66 9.82
CA ARG A 126 4.58 -7.57 10.26
C ARG A 126 5.15 -8.41 9.11
N ALA A 127 6.49 -8.53 9.07
CA ALA A 127 7.20 -9.39 8.13
C ALA A 127 7.53 -10.77 8.74
N GLY A 128 7.60 -11.80 7.89
CA GLY A 128 8.07 -13.13 8.26
C GLY A 128 7.17 -13.89 9.24
N VAL A 129 5.90 -13.49 9.37
CA VAL A 129 4.91 -14.15 10.23
C VAL A 129 4.06 -15.10 9.38
N GLY A 130 3.93 -16.35 9.81
CA GLY A 130 3.10 -17.33 9.10
C GLY A 130 1.60 -16.99 9.14
N TYR A 131 0.87 -17.38 8.10
CA TYR A 131 -0.55 -17.04 7.88
C TYR A 131 -1.44 -17.25 9.10
N ARG A 132 -1.25 -18.35 9.86
CA ARG A 132 -2.04 -18.64 11.07
C ARG A 132 -1.85 -17.61 12.19
N LYS A 133 -0.60 -17.19 12.45
CA LYS A 133 -0.31 -16.15 13.46
C LYS A 133 -0.79 -14.77 12.99
N THR A 134 -0.70 -14.51 11.69
CA THR A 134 -1.30 -13.32 11.07
C THR A 134 -2.80 -13.30 11.29
N ALA A 135 -3.50 -14.42 11.05
CA ALA A 135 -4.94 -14.54 11.25
C ALA A 135 -5.34 -14.30 12.71
N GLN A 136 -4.63 -14.91 13.66
CA GLN A 136 -4.85 -14.69 15.09
C GLN A 136 -4.67 -13.21 15.49
N SER A 137 -3.68 -12.53 14.91
CA SER A 137 -3.42 -11.11 15.20
C SER A 137 -4.50 -10.20 14.63
N ILE A 138 -4.97 -10.49 13.40
CA ILE A 138 -6.07 -9.76 12.76
C ILE A 138 -7.39 -9.98 13.52
N ARG A 139 -7.69 -11.23 13.91
CA ARG A 139 -8.88 -11.57 14.71
C ARG A 139 -8.86 -10.96 16.11
N ALA A 140 -7.68 -10.66 16.65
CA ALA A 140 -7.52 -9.94 17.92
C ALA A 140 -7.67 -8.42 17.78
N CYS A 141 -7.91 -7.90 16.57
CA CYS A 141 -8.21 -6.48 16.36
C CYS A 141 -9.45 -6.08 17.16
N PRO A 142 -9.40 -4.99 17.95
CA PRO A 142 -10.56 -4.53 18.74
C PRO A 142 -11.80 -4.18 17.91
N HIS A 143 -11.61 -3.93 16.61
CA HIS A 143 -12.68 -3.53 15.70
C HIS A 143 -13.22 -4.69 14.87
N TRP A 144 -12.66 -5.90 15.01
CA TRP A 144 -12.93 -7.03 14.12
C TRP A 144 -14.43 -7.33 13.98
N ASP A 145 -15.16 -7.42 15.09
CA ASP A 145 -16.59 -7.76 15.10
C ASP A 145 -17.48 -6.61 14.56
N ALA A 146 -16.95 -5.40 14.45
CA ALA A 146 -17.65 -4.23 13.93
C ALA A 146 -17.39 -3.98 12.43
N ILE A 147 -16.48 -4.73 11.81
CA ILE A 147 -16.21 -4.65 10.37
C ILE A 147 -17.45 -5.14 9.61
N GLN A 148 -18.01 -4.27 8.77
CA GLN A 148 -19.30 -4.51 8.14
C GLN A 148 -19.25 -5.44 6.93
N TYR A 149 -18.06 -5.67 6.35
CA TYR A 149 -17.85 -6.45 5.13
C TYR A 149 -16.59 -7.29 5.23
N MET A 150 -16.53 -8.39 4.46
CA MET A 150 -15.31 -9.19 4.34
C MET A 150 -14.12 -8.29 3.95
N PRO A 151 -12.96 -8.40 4.62
CA PRO A 151 -11.79 -7.62 4.28
C PRO A 151 -11.38 -7.81 2.81
N ILE A 152 -11.00 -6.71 2.15
CA ILE A 152 -10.60 -6.73 0.75
C ILE A 152 -9.12 -7.09 0.64
N ALA A 153 -8.77 -8.07 -0.18
CA ALA A 153 -7.36 -8.45 -0.39
C ALA A 153 -6.94 -8.36 -1.86
N ASP A 154 -5.64 -8.21 -2.09
CA ASP A 154 -5.09 -8.27 -3.44
C ASP A 154 -5.44 -9.61 -4.12
N PRO A 155 -5.97 -9.62 -5.36
CA PRO A 155 -6.38 -10.84 -6.04
C PRO A 155 -5.26 -11.90 -6.21
N SER A 156 -3.98 -11.53 -6.08
CA SER A 156 -2.86 -12.47 -6.09
C SER A 156 -2.92 -13.52 -4.97
N ILE A 157 -3.60 -13.24 -3.85
CA ILE A 157 -3.71 -14.21 -2.74
C ILE A 157 -4.57 -15.43 -3.11
N TRP A 158 -5.32 -15.39 -4.21
CA TRP A 158 -6.07 -16.53 -4.77
C TRP A 158 -5.26 -17.40 -5.74
N ALA A 159 -4.00 -17.04 -6.04
CA ALA A 159 -3.14 -17.90 -6.84
C ALA A 159 -2.79 -19.19 -6.07
N GLU A 160 -3.03 -20.35 -6.68
CA GLU A 160 -2.74 -21.67 -6.10
C GLU A 160 -1.23 -22.00 -6.19
N ASN A 161 -0.43 -21.32 -5.38
CA ASN A 161 1.03 -21.40 -5.41
C ASN A 161 1.66 -21.80 -4.07
N GLN A 162 0.86 -22.10 -3.05
CA GLN A 162 1.35 -22.51 -1.73
C GLN A 162 1.32 -24.01 -1.59
N GLN A 163 2.39 -24.59 -1.06
CA GLN A 163 2.41 -26.01 -0.74
C GLN A 163 1.41 -26.29 0.38
N ASN A 164 0.60 -27.33 0.21
CA ASN A 164 -0.38 -27.73 1.22
C ASN A 164 0.35 -28.13 2.52
N PRO A 165 0.16 -27.41 3.64
CA PRO A 165 0.90 -27.69 4.88
C PRO A 165 0.61 -29.08 5.47
N ASN A 166 -0.57 -29.62 5.17
CA ASN A 166 -1.05 -30.91 5.67
C ASN A 166 -1.01 -32.00 4.58
N GLY A 167 -0.55 -31.66 3.38
CA GLY A 167 -0.47 -32.55 2.23
C GLY A 167 0.92 -33.15 2.06
N GLY A 168 1.00 -34.35 1.49
CA GLY A 168 2.27 -34.86 0.96
C GLY A 168 2.79 -34.01 -0.20
N VAL A 169 3.95 -34.36 -0.73
CA VAL A 169 4.60 -33.63 -1.84
C VAL A 169 3.70 -33.53 -3.09
N ASP A 170 2.79 -34.49 -3.27
CA ASP A 170 1.85 -34.57 -4.40
C ASP A 170 0.49 -33.92 -4.14
N ALA A 171 0.28 -33.30 -2.97
CA ALA A 171 -0.98 -32.63 -2.67
C ALA A 171 -1.16 -31.38 -3.54
N PRO A 172 -2.41 -31.06 -3.95
CA PRO A 172 -2.67 -29.86 -4.72
C PRO A 172 -2.22 -28.61 -3.96
N MET A 173 -1.62 -27.67 -4.68
CA MET A 173 -1.25 -26.38 -4.15
C MET A 173 -2.50 -25.64 -3.68
N LYS A 174 -2.36 -24.85 -2.62
CA LYS A 174 -3.42 -24.02 -2.07
C LYS A 174 -3.12 -22.55 -2.36
N SER A 175 -4.15 -21.74 -2.38
CA SER A 175 -4.01 -20.30 -2.37
C SER A 175 -3.84 -19.78 -0.93
N ILE A 176 -3.27 -18.60 -0.76
CA ILE A 176 -3.20 -17.97 0.57
C ILE A 176 -4.62 -17.72 1.11
N ALA A 177 -5.55 -17.25 0.27
CA ALA A 177 -6.95 -17.09 0.64
C ALA A 177 -7.56 -18.38 1.18
N GLN A 178 -7.28 -19.51 0.53
CA GLN A 178 -7.75 -20.83 0.97
C GLN A 178 -7.13 -21.22 2.32
N LEU A 179 -5.84 -20.97 2.54
CA LEU A 179 -5.19 -21.29 3.82
C LEU A 179 -5.81 -20.50 4.99
N PHE A 180 -6.21 -19.25 4.79
CA PHE A 180 -6.91 -18.46 5.81
C PHE A 180 -8.36 -18.94 6.04
N ALA A 181 -9.05 -19.34 4.97
CA ALA A 181 -10.44 -19.80 5.04
C ALA A 181 -10.59 -21.19 5.68
N GLU A 182 -9.56 -22.03 5.61
CA GLU A 182 -9.55 -23.39 6.19
C GLU A 182 -9.03 -23.45 7.63
N LEU A 183 -8.66 -22.30 8.23
CA LEU A 183 -8.32 -22.25 9.65
C LEU A 183 -9.53 -22.60 10.52
N PRO A 184 -9.32 -22.97 11.81
CA PRO A 184 -10.43 -23.16 12.75
C PRO A 184 -11.29 -21.90 12.85
N GLU A 185 -12.59 -22.05 13.14
CA GLU A 185 -13.57 -20.96 13.17
C GLU A 185 -13.14 -19.73 13.99
N SER A 186 -12.42 -19.94 15.10
CA SER A 186 -11.89 -18.86 15.94
C SER A 186 -10.82 -18.00 15.25
N GLU A 187 -10.16 -18.52 14.23
CA GLU A 187 -9.03 -17.94 13.51
C GLU A 187 -9.31 -17.69 12.02
N GLN A 188 -10.38 -18.27 11.47
CA GLN A 188 -10.67 -18.21 10.04
C GLN A 188 -10.95 -16.79 9.58
N ILE A 189 -10.47 -16.46 8.38
CA ILE A 189 -10.70 -15.18 7.74
C ILE A 189 -11.10 -15.43 6.29
N PHE A 190 -12.23 -14.83 5.89
CA PHE A 190 -12.65 -14.77 4.51
C PHE A 190 -12.31 -13.40 3.94
N PHE A 191 -11.70 -13.40 2.76
CA PHE A 191 -11.38 -12.19 2.03
C PHE A 191 -12.28 -12.06 0.81
N ALA A 192 -12.55 -10.83 0.40
CA ALA A 192 -13.13 -10.53 -0.91
C ALA A 192 -12.03 -9.99 -1.86
N PRO A 193 -12.05 -10.37 -3.15
CA PRO A 193 -11.01 -9.94 -4.09
C PRO A 193 -11.17 -8.45 -4.40
N GLY A 194 -10.06 -7.71 -4.28
CA GLY A 194 -9.94 -6.33 -4.74
C GLY A 194 -9.84 -6.21 -6.27
N LYS A 195 -9.53 -5.00 -6.75
CA LYS A 195 -9.23 -4.75 -8.16
C LYS A 195 -7.72 -4.52 -8.32
N LYS A 196 -7.13 -5.10 -9.36
CA LYS A 196 -5.71 -4.87 -9.69
C LYS A 196 -5.50 -3.49 -10.31
N GLY A 197 -4.33 -2.90 -10.03
CA GLY A 197 -3.88 -1.62 -10.56
C GLY A 197 -4.55 -0.41 -9.86
N GLY A 198 -4.39 0.76 -10.47
CA GLY A 198 -4.96 2.02 -9.96
C GLY A 198 -4.04 2.79 -9.02
N ASP A 199 -2.78 2.39 -8.88
CA ASP A 199 -1.77 2.99 -8.00
C ASP A 199 -1.67 4.51 -8.20
N ILE A 200 -1.47 4.94 -9.44
CA ILE A 200 -1.41 6.36 -9.81
C ILE A 200 -2.75 7.05 -9.57
N THR A 201 -3.85 6.44 -10.01
CA THR A 201 -5.20 7.00 -9.86
C THR A 201 -5.59 7.20 -8.39
N ILE A 202 -5.23 6.26 -7.50
CA ILE A 202 -5.49 6.39 -6.08
C ILE A 202 -4.57 7.42 -5.45
N ALA A 203 -3.29 7.47 -5.83
CA ALA A 203 -2.37 8.51 -5.37
C ALA A 203 -2.86 9.93 -5.72
N GLU A 204 -3.26 10.15 -6.98
CA GLU A 204 -3.84 11.41 -7.44
C GLU A 204 -5.11 11.78 -6.67
N LYS A 205 -5.97 10.79 -6.38
CA LYS A 205 -7.20 11.01 -5.59
C LYS A 205 -6.90 11.37 -4.14
N ILE A 206 -5.91 10.72 -3.52
CA ILE A 206 -5.50 11.07 -2.16
C ILE A 206 -5.04 12.53 -2.14
N ASN A 207 -4.13 12.90 -3.03
CA ASN A 207 -3.62 14.27 -3.12
C ASN A 207 -4.73 15.29 -3.42
N GLY A 208 -5.51 15.09 -4.49
CA GLY A 208 -6.43 16.10 -5.00
C GLY A 208 -7.86 16.06 -4.45
N ASN A 209 -8.36 14.92 -3.95
CA ASN A 209 -9.75 14.80 -3.49
C ASN A 209 -9.86 14.54 -1.99
N LEU A 210 -8.84 13.93 -1.38
CA LEU A 210 -8.86 13.58 0.03
C LEU A 210 -7.98 14.49 0.87
N TRP A 211 -6.99 15.20 0.33
CA TRP A 211 -6.17 16.13 1.09
C TRP A 211 -6.31 17.57 0.62
N GLU A 212 -6.34 17.81 -0.69
CA GLU A 212 -6.57 19.14 -1.26
C GLU A 212 -8.04 19.35 -1.61
N VAL A 213 -8.92 19.48 -0.61
CA VAL A 213 -10.32 19.85 -0.89
C VAL A 213 -10.42 21.37 -1.04
N PRO A 214 -10.84 21.91 -2.20
CA PRO A 214 -11.13 23.33 -2.33
C PRO A 214 -12.30 23.69 -1.42
N ASP A 215 -12.16 24.70 -0.56
CA ASP A 215 -13.27 25.21 0.23
C ASP A 215 -14.25 25.93 -0.71
N ILE A 216 -15.31 25.21 -1.13
CA ILE A 216 -16.33 25.71 -2.06
C ILE A 216 -17.15 26.86 -1.42
N ALA A 217 -17.10 27.01 -0.09
CA ALA A 217 -17.79 28.08 0.63
C ALA A 217 -16.91 29.33 0.84
N ALA A 218 -15.59 29.17 0.79
CA ALA A 218 -14.65 30.28 0.77
C ALA A 218 -14.46 30.81 -0.66
N ARG A 219 -13.98 32.04 -0.79
CA ARG A 219 -13.86 32.72 -2.09
C ARG A 219 -12.97 31.89 -3.04
N PRO A 220 -13.05 32.07 -4.38
CA PRO A 220 -12.23 31.35 -5.38
C PRO A 220 -10.70 31.39 -5.19
N HIS A 221 -10.19 32.07 -4.16
CA HIS A 221 -8.77 32.24 -3.83
C HIS A 221 -8.41 31.81 -2.40
N ASP A 222 -9.36 31.32 -1.60
CA ASP A 222 -9.10 30.80 -0.24
C ASP A 222 -9.04 29.27 -0.30
N TRP A 223 -7.94 28.73 -0.82
CA TRP A 223 -7.67 27.29 -0.72
C TRP A 223 -7.31 26.96 0.72
N LYS A 224 -8.29 26.47 1.48
CA LYS A 224 -8.03 25.92 2.81
C LYS A 224 -7.77 24.42 2.67
N PHE A 225 -6.56 23.98 2.98
CA PHE A 225 -6.25 22.57 3.13
C PHE A 225 -7.22 21.94 4.13
N LYS A 226 -8.04 21.00 3.67
CA LYS A 226 -9.02 20.30 4.48
C LYS A 226 -8.93 18.81 4.16
N PRO A 227 -8.11 18.06 4.90
CA PRO A 227 -8.01 16.63 4.68
C PRO A 227 -9.33 15.97 5.07
N ARG A 228 -9.69 14.96 4.29
CA ARG A 228 -10.79 14.01 4.44
C ARG A 228 -10.27 12.59 4.62
N LEU A 229 -9.00 12.32 4.33
CA LEU A 229 -8.31 11.10 4.74
C LEU A 229 -7.42 11.43 5.94
N HIS A 230 -7.77 10.86 7.07
CA HIS A 230 -7.04 10.99 8.33
C HIS A 230 -6.44 9.66 8.75
N ILE A 231 -5.30 9.72 9.44
CA ILE A 231 -4.58 8.54 9.91
C ILE A 231 -4.40 8.69 11.41
N PHE A 232 -4.83 7.70 12.20
CA PHE A 232 -4.55 7.73 13.62
C PHE A 232 -3.05 7.62 13.87
N ALA A 233 -2.51 8.40 14.81
CA ALA A 233 -1.10 8.36 15.20
C ALA A 233 -0.64 6.97 15.70
N THR A 234 -1.59 6.08 16.03
CA THR A 234 -1.37 4.67 16.36
C THR A 234 -1.18 3.76 15.15
N CYS A 235 -1.19 4.31 13.93
CA CYS A 235 -0.91 3.61 12.67
C CYS A 235 0.45 4.05 12.09
N PRO A 236 1.58 3.85 12.82
CA PRO A 236 2.88 4.39 12.44
C PRO A 236 3.44 3.81 11.14
N MET A 237 3.07 2.59 10.74
CA MET A 237 3.58 1.97 9.51
C MET A 237 2.91 2.56 8.28
N MET A 238 1.60 2.81 8.34
CA MET A 238 0.91 3.60 7.30
C MET A 238 1.59 4.97 7.11
N ILE A 239 1.82 5.69 8.21
CA ILE A 239 2.47 7.02 8.17
C ILE A 239 3.89 6.92 7.61
N TRP A 240 4.66 5.93 8.06
CA TRP A 240 6.04 5.73 7.62
C TRP A 240 6.16 5.44 6.13
N GLU A 241 5.30 4.57 5.58
CA GLU A 241 5.31 4.28 4.14
C GLU A 241 4.89 5.48 3.30
N LEU A 242 3.77 6.13 3.65
CA LEU A 242 3.27 7.28 2.88
C LEU A 242 4.26 8.45 2.86
N ARG A 243 5.04 8.64 3.93
CA ARG A 243 6.11 9.67 3.98
C ARG A 243 7.25 9.44 2.99
N LYS A 244 7.48 8.21 2.55
CA LYS A 244 8.67 7.85 1.78
C LYS A 244 8.40 7.30 0.40
N ILE A 245 7.16 6.93 0.11
CA ILE A 245 6.79 6.34 -1.18
C ILE A 245 7.07 7.35 -2.31
N ARG A 246 7.67 6.86 -3.39
CA ARG A 246 8.21 7.67 -4.49
C ARG A 246 7.75 7.14 -5.83
N TYR A 247 7.63 8.03 -6.80
CA TYR A 247 7.61 7.62 -8.20
C TYR A 247 8.96 7.00 -8.57
N LYS A 248 8.95 6.05 -9.50
CA LYS A 248 10.18 5.55 -10.11
C LYS A 248 10.81 6.70 -10.92
N ASP A 249 12.13 6.65 -11.05
CA ASP A 249 12.88 7.64 -11.81
C ASP A 249 13.71 6.94 -12.88
N TRP A 250 13.99 7.65 -13.96
CA TRP A 250 14.94 7.17 -14.95
C TRP A 250 16.36 7.27 -14.39
N SER A 251 17.25 6.41 -14.88
CA SER A 251 18.69 6.67 -14.71
C SER A 251 19.06 8.02 -15.33
N ALA A 252 20.10 8.68 -14.81
CA ALA A 252 20.53 10.02 -15.24
C ALA A 252 20.68 10.12 -16.77
N THR A 253 21.22 9.08 -17.43
CA THR A 253 21.41 9.04 -18.88
C THR A 253 20.09 9.00 -19.67
N MET A 254 19.01 8.51 -19.07
CA MET A 254 17.71 8.32 -19.74
C MET A 254 16.73 9.46 -19.49
N GLN A 255 16.96 10.31 -18.48
CA GLN A 255 16.09 11.44 -18.13
C GLN A 255 15.98 12.49 -19.24
N GLU A 256 17.07 12.73 -20.01
CA GLU A 256 17.06 13.73 -21.09
C GLU A 256 16.22 13.31 -22.30
N GLN A 257 15.90 12.02 -22.43
CA GLN A 257 15.29 11.44 -23.63
C GLN A 257 13.89 10.88 -23.40
N ARG A 258 13.41 10.85 -22.15
CA ARG A 258 12.15 10.21 -21.78
C ARG A 258 11.31 11.13 -20.90
N ASN A 259 10.00 11.03 -21.05
CA ASN A 259 9.05 11.67 -20.13
C ASN A 259 9.21 11.09 -18.73
N ILE A 260 8.78 11.84 -17.71
CA ILE A 260 8.73 11.37 -16.33
C ILE A 260 8.01 10.02 -16.22
N GLN A 261 8.46 9.17 -15.29
CA GLN A 261 7.80 7.88 -15.06
C GLN A 261 6.57 8.07 -14.17
N GLU A 262 5.45 7.55 -14.64
CA GLU A 262 4.19 7.49 -13.89
C GLU A 262 4.01 6.10 -13.28
N GLU A 263 5.05 5.60 -12.61
CA GLU A 263 5.00 4.33 -11.89
C GLU A 263 5.53 4.56 -10.47
N ILE A 264 4.94 3.90 -9.47
CA ILE A 264 5.41 3.98 -8.08
C ILE A 264 6.49 2.93 -7.84
N VAL A 265 7.49 3.25 -7.02
CA VAL A 265 8.52 2.29 -6.61
C VAL A 265 7.87 1.15 -5.83
N ASP A 266 8.01 -0.08 -6.34
CA ASP A 266 7.54 -1.33 -5.71
C ASP A 266 8.50 -1.79 -4.61
N ARG A 267 8.59 -0.98 -3.55
CA ARG A 267 9.38 -1.25 -2.34
C ARG A 267 8.77 -0.54 -1.15
N ASP A 268 8.52 -1.29 -0.08
CA ASP A 268 7.97 -0.79 1.18
C ASP A 268 6.67 0.02 0.97
N ASN A 269 5.75 -0.54 0.18
CA ASN A 269 4.46 0.03 -0.22
C ASN A 269 3.27 -0.83 0.23
N HIS A 270 3.45 -1.71 1.21
CA HIS A 270 2.44 -2.70 1.61
C HIS A 270 1.21 -2.06 2.27
N ALA A 271 1.41 -1.07 3.13
CA ALA A 271 0.33 -0.27 3.71
C ALA A 271 -0.33 0.63 2.66
N PHE A 272 0.43 1.16 1.70
CA PHE A 272 -0.16 1.88 0.57
C PHE A 272 -1.02 0.96 -0.32
N ASP A 273 -0.54 -0.24 -0.63
CA ASP A 273 -1.29 -1.23 -1.42
C ASP A 273 -2.55 -1.72 -0.70
N ASP A 274 -2.48 -1.88 0.61
CA ASP A 274 -3.64 -2.11 1.48
C ASP A 274 -4.65 -0.96 1.36
N LEU A 275 -4.22 0.29 1.60
CA LEU A 275 -5.08 1.49 1.48
C LEU A 275 -5.69 1.61 0.08
N LYS A 276 -4.91 1.31 -0.95
CA LYS A 276 -5.35 1.29 -2.35
C LYS A 276 -6.48 0.29 -2.57
N MET A 277 -6.39 -0.91 -1.99
CA MET A 277 -7.45 -1.91 -2.09
C MET A 277 -8.75 -1.40 -1.48
N PHE A 278 -8.69 -0.80 -0.29
CA PHE A 278 -9.84 -0.16 0.33
C PHE A 278 -10.40 0.97 -0.54
N LEU A 279 -9.60 1.97 -0.91
CA LEU A 279 -10.07 3.14 -1.67
C LEU A 279 -10.64 2.77 -3.04
N THR A 280 -10.11 1.74 -3.69
CA THR A 280 -10.62 1.29 -4.99
C THR A 280 -12.06 0.78 -4.91
N LEU A 281 -12.49 0.25 -3.76
CA LEU A 281 -13.87 -0.15 -3.50
C LEU A 281 -14.81 1.05 -3.42
N PHE A 282 -14.42 2.11 -2.69
CA PHE A 282 -15.28 3.27 -2.42
C PHE A 282 -15.31 4.29 -3.56
N PHE A 283 -14.27 4.34 -4.41
CA PHE A 283 -14.08 5.43 -5.36
C PHE A 283 -14.17 5.04 -6.85
N THR A 284 -14.66 3.84 -7.18
CA THR A 284 -15.05 3.50 -8.57
C THR A 284 -16.50 3.92 -8.89
N ALA A 285 -16.64 5.17 -9.35
CA ALA A 285 -17.78 5.83 -10.06
C ALA A 285 -19.23 5.59 -9.56
N PRO A 286 -19.96 6.67 -9.16
CA PRO A 286 -21.41 6.62 -8.88
C PRO A 286 -22.30 6.19 -10.06
N GLU A 287 -21.85 6.36 -11.30
CA GLU A 287 -22.68 6.16 -12.51
C GLU A 287 -23.02 4.68 -12.82
N GLN A 288 -22.44 3.72 -12.10
CA GLN A 288 -22.73 2.29 -12.27
C GLN A 288 -23.43 1.63 -11.08
N MET A 289 -23.87 2.39 -10.06
CA MET A 289 -24.76 1.85 -9.02
C MET A 289 -26.21 1.70 -9.54
N LYS A 290 -26.43 0.83 -10.54
CA LYS A 290 -27.75 0.22 -10.77
C LYS A 290 -28.02 -0.75 -9.63
N GLU A 291 -28.72 -0.27 -8.61
CA GLU A 291 -28.78 -0.86 -7.26
C GLU A 291 -27.37 -1.08 -6.67
N PRO A 292 -27.13 -0.78 -5.38
CA PRO A 292 -25.90 -1.23 -4.77
C PRO A 292 -25.89 -2.77 -4.89
N LYS A 293 -24.90 -3.36 -5.60
CA LYS A 293 -24.67 -4.83 -5.59
C LYS A 293 -24.71 -5.39 -4.16
N PHE A 294 -24.38 -4.55 -3.18
CA PHE A 294 -24.42 -4.80 -1.74
C PHE A 294 -25.80 -5.08 -1.15
N VAL A 295 -26.90 -4.59 -1.73
CA VAL A 295 -28.27 -4.94 -1.29
C VAL A 295 -28.58 -6.41 -1.62
N LYS A 296 -28.02 -6.95 -2.71
CA LYS A 296 -28.07 -8.39 -3.02
C LYS A 296 -27.12 -9.24 -2.17
N LEU A 297 -25.96 -8.69 -1.77
CA LEU A 297 -24.97 -9.40 -0.96
C LEU A 297 -25.31 -9.44 0.55
N LYS A 298 -26.11 -8.49 1.05
CA LYS A 298 -26.67 -8.51 2.43
C LYS A 298 -27.54 -9.74 2.73
N GLN A 299 -27.90 -10.52 1.70
CA GLN A 299 -28.68 -11.75 1.82
C GLN A 299 -27.81 -13.02 1.79
N ILE A 300 -26.49 -12.89 1.66
CA ILE A 300 -25.60 -14.04 1.54
C ILE A 300 -24.95 -14.27 2.90
N ASP A 301 -25.37 -15.35 3.56
CA ASP A 301 -24.72 -15.93 4.73
C ASP A 301 -23.21 -16.08 4.50
N PRO A 302 -22.34 -16.08 5.53
CA PRO A 302 -20.92 -16.36 5.35
C PRO A 302 -20.72 -17.73 4.68
N VAL A 303 -20.44 -17.71 3.38
CA VAL A 303 -20.30 -18.90 2.54
C VAL A 303 -18.87 -19.40 2.66
N SER A 304 -18.68 -20.70 2.90
CA SER A 304 -17.34 -21.28 2.97
C SER A 304 -16.59 -21.09 1.64
N TYR A 305 -15.25 -21.15 1.64
CA TYR A 305 -14.45 -20.99 0.41
C TYR A 305 -14.83 -21.99 -0.68
N GLU A 306 -15.15 -23.23 -0.30
CA GLU A 306 -15.59 -24.27 -1.24
C GLU A 306 -16.94 -23.92 -1.89
N GLU A 307 -17.86 -23.38 -1.12
CA GLU A 307 -19.16 -22.94 -1.61
C GLU A 307 -19.03 -21.64 -2.44
N TRP A 308 -18.17 -20.71 -2.05
CA TRP A 308 -17.85 -19.52 -2.85
C TRP A 308 -17.22 -19.90 -4.20
N LYS A 309 -16.25 -20.83 -4.21
CA LYS A 309 -15.59 -21.31 -5.44
C LYS A 309 -16.59 -22.00 -6.38
N ARG A 310 -17.54 -22.77 -5.83
CA ARG A 310 -18.65 -23.35 -6.62
C ARG A 310 -19.53 -22.28 -7.26
N VAL A 311 -19.85 -21.20 -6.54
CA VAL A 311 -20.67 -20.10 -7.08
C VAL A 311 -19.90 -19.30 -8.14
N ASP A 312 -18.60 -19.05 -7.93
CA ASP A 312 -17.73 -18.38 -8.92
C ASP A 312 -17.58 -19.21 -10.21
N ASP A 313 -17.41 -20.54 -10.09
CA ASP A 313 -17.34 -21.45 -11.23
C ASP A 313 -18.67 -21.51 -12.02
N MET A 314 -19.81 -21.43 -11.34
CA MET A 314 -21.13 -21.30 -11.98
C MET A 314 -21.30 -19.97 -12.71
N HIS A 315 -20.67 -18.88 -12.26
CA HIS A 315 -20.73 -17.58 -12.92
C HIS A 315 -19.74 -17.44 -14.09
N ARG A 316 -18.62 -18.18 -14.07
CA ARG A 316 -17.71 -18.30 -15.23
C ARG A 316 -18.29 -19.12 -16.38
N MET A 317 -19.18 -20.07 -16.08
CA MET A 317 -20.01 -20.69 -17.11
C MET A 317 -21.20 -19.79 -17.41
N GLY A 318 -21.00 -18.80 -18.29
CA GLY A 318 -22.11 -18.04 -18.87
C GLY A 318 -23.18 -18.96 -19.49
N PRO A 319 -24.41 -18.48 -19.71
CA PRO A 319 -25.48 -19.32 -20.24
C PRO A 319 -25.02 -19.95 -21.55
N LYS A 320 -24.92 -21.27 -21.59
CA LYS A 320 -24.98 -22.01 -22.85
C LYS A 320 -26.44 -22.09 -23.28
N ASP A 321 -27.04 -20.94 -23.60
CA ASP A 321 -28.20 -20.91 -24.47
C ASP A 321 -27.63 -21.09 -25.90
N GLY A 322 -28.04 -22.02 -26.72
CA GLY A 322 -29.20 -22.90 -26.74
C GLY A 322 -29.42 -23.19 -28.23
N ARG A 323 -29.59 -24.46 -28.62
CA ARG A 323 -30.27 -24.90 -29.85
C ARG A 323 -30.29 -26.42 -29.89
N GLY A 324 -31.50 -26.97 -29.78
CA GLY A 324 -31.75 -28.40 -29.91
C GLY A 324 -33.07 -28.88 -29.30
N MET A 325 -34.14 -28.08 -29.30
CA MET A 325 -35.49 -28.65 -29.27
C MET A 325 -35.96 -28.77 -30.72
N GLY A 326 -35.92 -30.00 -31.21
CA GLY A 326 -36.61 -30.44 -32.41
C GLY A 326 -37.41 -31.69 -32.04
N GLU A 327 -38.73 -31.50 -32.01
CA GLU A 327 -39.78 -32.48 -32.31
C GLU A 327 -39.75 -33.84 -31.60
N PHE A 328 -40.63 -33.97 -30.60
CA PHE A 328 -41.45 -35.17 -30.45
C PHE A 328 -42.92 -34.76 -30.46
N GLU A 329 -43.64 -35.45 -31.36
CA GLU A 329 -45.07 -35.41 -31.73
C GLU A 329 -45.56 -34.34 -32.71
#